data_AF-A0A3G9JKE2-F1
#
_entry.id   AF-A0A3G9JKE2-F1
#
_cell.length_a   1.000
_cell.length_b   1.000
_cell.length_c   1.000
_cell.angle_alpha   90.00
_cell.angle_beta   90.00
_cell.angle_gamma   90.00
#
_symmetry.space_group_name_H-M   'P 1'
#
loop_
_entity.id
_entity.type
_entity.pdbx_description
1 polymer ?
#
loop_
_entity_poly.entity_id
_entity_poly.type
_entity_poly.pdbx_seq_one_letter_code
_entity_poly.pdbx_strand_id
1 'polypeptide(L)'
;MQSEELILHTEFQTDPDSKIPFRMLDYRIRVYRRHPQKPMRQVVIYLRRSDSPLVQENTFRLGETFHSFQVIRLWEENTPQFFHQPGLLPFAVLSNTDDPEQVLSQVSRSLETISQKQVQSNLAAATSILAGLVLNRETIKKILRSDIMRESVIYQDILEEGREEGREEGREEGREEGREEGREEGKEEGKEEKARQIALKMLSAGFPISEIAQFTDLSPATIEELQRQQHN
;
A
#
# COMPACT_ATOMS: atom_id res chain seq x y z
N MET A 1 -4.15 25.68 8.76
CA MET A 1 -5.44 26.41 8.65
C MET A 1 -5.19 27.89 8.88
N GLN A 2 -5.85 28.78 8.15
CA GLN A 2 -5.74 30.23 8.35
C GLN A 2 -7.07 30.78 8.84
N SER A 3 -7.04 31.50 9.96
CA SER A 3 -8.09 32.45 10.33
C SER A 3 -7.71 33.84 9.79
N GLU A 4 -8.63 34.80 9.82
CA GLU A 4 -8.32 36.20 9.51
C GLU A 4 -7.13 36.71 10.36
N GLU A 5 -6.99 36.21 11.58
CA GLU A 5 -6.04 36.73 12.58
C GLU A 5 -4.83 35.83 12.88
N LEU A 6 -4.81 34.55 12.49
CA LEU A 6 -3.78 33.59 12.91
C LEU A 6 -3.51 32.53 11.84
N ILE A 7 -2.23 32.12 11.71
CA ILE A 7 -1.84 30.93 10.96
C ILE A 7 -1.55 29.78 11.93
N LEU A 8 -2.34 28.71 11.85
CA LEU A 8 -2.06 27.45 12.53
C LEU A 8 -1.35 26.50 11.56
N HIS A 9 -0.10 26.16 11.90
CA HIS A 9 0.70 25.16 11.21
C HIS A 9 0.81 23.91 12.06
N THR A 10 0.34 22.80 11.50
CA THR A 10 0.33 21.50 12.14
C THR A 10 1.20 20.55 11.33
N GLU A 11 2.17 19.92 11.97
CA GLU A 11 3.04 18.89 11.40
C GLU A 11 2.71 17.56 12.09
N PHE A 12 2.32 16.53 11.32
CA PHE A 12 2.08 15.20 11.87
C PHE A 12 3.32 14.33 11.72
N GLN A 13 3.65 13.55 12.76
CA GLN A 13 4.78 12.64 12.78
C GLN A 13 4.35 11.27 13.31
N THR A 14 4.69 10.20 12.59
CA THR A 14 4.58 8.84 13.12
C THR A 14 5.81 8.46 13.91
N ASP A 15 6.99 8.79 13.39
CA ASP A 15 8.26 8.36 13.95
C ASP A 15 9.10 9.57 14.39
N PRO A 16 10.01 9.42 15.37
CA PRO A 16 10.86 10.52 15.80
C PRO A 16 11.86 10.91 14.70
N ASP A 17 11.96 12.21 14.42
CA ASP A 17 12.89 12.77 13.43
C ASP A 17 13.64 13.98 14.04
N SER A 18 14.97 13.87 14.08
CA SER A 18 15.85 14.92 14.63
C SER A 18 15.89 16.21 13.78
N LYS A 19 15.35 16.17 12.56
CA LYS A 19 15.28 17.35 11.68
C LYS A 19 14.05 18.20 11.95
N ILE A 20 13.10 17.74 12.77
CA ILE A 20 11.84 18.45 13.04
C ILE A 20 12.07 19.86 13.57
N PRO A 21 12.92 20.11 14.59
CA PRO A 21 13.14 21.46 15.08
C PRO A 21 13.58 22.45 14.00
N PHE A 22 14.50 22.03 13.12
CA PHE A 22 14.94 22.87 12.00
C PHE A 22 13.83 23.09 10.97
N ARG A 23 13.07 22.04 10.60
CA ARG A 23 11.92 22.16 9.68
C ARG A 23 10.88 23.14 10.21
N MET A 24 10.60 23.13 11.52
CA MET A 24 9.68 24.08 12.13
C MET A 24 10.16 25.53 11.98
N LEU A 25 11.45 25.81 12.18
CA LEU A 25 12.01 27.14 11.88
C LEU A 25 11.88 27.50 10.39
N ASP A 26 12.21 26.57 9.49
CA ASP A 26 12.12 26.80 8.03
C ASP A 26 10.68 27.14 7.61
N TYR A 27 9.69 26.39 8.09
CA TYR A 27 8.27 26.67 7.84
C TYR A 27 7.85 28.02 8.39
N ARG A 28 8.31 28.39 9.59
CA ARG A 28 8.02 29.69 10.20
C ARG A 28 8.46 30.84 9.30
N ILE A 29 9.69 30.77 8.77
CA ILE A 29 10.27 31.80 7.91
C ILE A 29 9.55 31.85 6.55
N ARG A 30 9.28 30.68 5.94
CA ARG A 30 8.56 30.62 4.65
C ARG A 30 7.16 31.22 4.74
N VAL A 31 6.45 30.97 5.84
CA VAL A 31 5.12 31.55 6.07
C VAL A 31 5.21 33.05 6.35
N TYR A 32 6.17 33.47 7.18
CA TYR A 32 6.39 34.89 7.47
C TYR A 32 6.64 35.72 6.20
N ARG A 33 7.41 35.19 5.24
CA ARG A 33 7.63 35.88 3.94
C ARG A 33 6.34 36.19 3.18
N ARG A 34 5.32 35.35 3.30
CA ARG A 34 4.02 35.54 2.62
C ARG A 34 3.03 36.35 3.46
N HIS A 35 3.09 36.21 4.78
CA HIS A 35 2.14 36.82 5.71
C HIS A 35 2.87 37.42 6.92
N PRO A 36 3.65 38.50 6.74
CA PRO A 36 4.53 39.02 7.78
C PRO A 36 3.77 39.60 8.99
N GLN A 37 2.53 40.03 8.77
CA GLN A 37 1.68 40.61 9.82
C GLN A 37 0.85 39.57 10.58
N LYS A 38 0.81 38.31 10.13
CA LYS A 38 0.02 37.28 10.79
C LYS A 38 0.84 36.54 11.85
N PRO A 39 0.36 36.46 13.11
CA PRO A 39 0.95 35.55 14.07
C PRO A 39 0.80 34.11 13.57
N MET A 40 1.74 33.26 13.98
CA MET A 40 1.77 31.85 13.62
C MET A 40 1.93 31.01 14.88
N ARG A 41 1.06 30.00 15.02
CA ARG A 41 1.20 28.93 16.01
C ARG A 41 1.63 27.66 15.29
N GLN A 42 2.61 27.00 15.87
CA GLN A 42 3.24 25.80 15.32
C GLN A 42 3.09 24.66 16.29
N VAL A 43 2.53 23.56 15.80
CA VAL A 43 2.27 22.36 16.57
C VAL A 43 2.81 21.15 15.80
N VAL A 44 3.62 20.34 16.46
CA VAL A 44 3.97 19.00 16.00
C VAL A 44 3.09 18.01 16.76
N ILE A 45 2.44 17.09 16.04
CA ILE A 45 1.56 16.06 16.62
C ILE A 45 2.17 14.69 16.32
N TYR A 46 2.59 13.98 17.37
CA TYR A 46 3.06 12.61 17.26
C TYR A 46 1.91 11.61 17.39
N LEU A 47 1.77 10.74 16.39
CA LEU A 47 0.67 9.80 16.25
C LEU A 47 0.96 8.43 16.89
N ARG A 48 2.23 8.05 17.03
CA ARG A 48 2.64 6.74 17.55
C ARG A 48 3.56 6.91 18.76
N ARG A 49 3.30 6.15 19.81
CA ARG A 49 4.10 6.15 21.04
C ARG A 49 5.56 5.86 20.74
N SER A 50 6.45 6.64 21.37
CA SER A 50 7.89 6.46 21.29
C SER A 50 8.55 6.90 22.60
N ASP A 51 9.59 6.17 22.99
CA ASP A 51 10.45 6.49 24.13
C ASP A 51 11.62 7.41 23.75
N SER A 52 11.74 7.77 22.47
CA SER A 52 12.81 8.66 22.01
C SER A 52 12.67 10.05 22.63
N PRO A 53 13.76 10.66 23.15
CA PRO A 53 13.71 12.04 23.66
C PRO A 53 13.35 13.05 22.57
N LEU A 54 13.55 12.70 21.28
CA LEU A 54 13.21 13.56 20.14
C LEU A 54 11.73 13.93 20.10
N VAL A 55 10.83 13.08 20.60
CA VAL A 55 9.38 13.40 20.66
C VAL A 55 9.03 14.43 21.73
N GLN A 56 10.02 14.87 22.53
CA GLN A 56 9.88 15.94 23.51
C GLN A 56 10.54 17.24 23.04
N GLU A 57 11.33 17.19 21.98
CA GLU A 57 12.03 18.37 21.47
C GLU A 57 11.05 19.38 20.85
N ASN A 58 10.98 20.55 21.47
CA ASN A 58 10.08 21.63 21.10
C ASN A 58 10.81 22.94 20.78
N THR A 59 12.14 22.88 20.66
CA THR A 59 12.98 24.04 20.35
C THR A 59 14.08 23.71 19.35
N PHE A 60 14.44 24.69 18.53
CA PHE A 60 15.63 24.70 17.69
C PHE A 60 16.58 25.80 18.15
N ARG A 61 17.88 25.46 18.23
CA ARG A 61 18.95 26.38 18.63
C ARG A 61 20.12 26.28 17.66
N LEU A 62 20.55 27.42 17.12
CA LEU A 62 21.75 27.55 16.30
C LEU A 62 22.42 28.91 16.58
N GLY A 63 23.49 28.91 17.39
CA GLY A 63 24.09 30.14 17.90
C GLY A 63 23.05 30.98 18.67
N GLU A 64 22.85 32.22 18.25
CA GLU A 64 21.84 33.13 18.80
C GLU A 64 20.42 32.91 18.23
N THR A 65 20.28 32.05 17.21
CA THR A 65 18.96 31.73 16.66
C THR A 65 18.23 30.77 17.57
N PHE A 66 17.06 31.18 18.04
CA PHE A 66 16.16 30.37 18.85
C PHE A 66 14.77 30.34 18.24
N HIS A 67 14.19 29.14 18.17
CA HIS A 67 12.81 28.95 17.75
C HIS A 67 12.14 27.91 18.64
N SER A 68 10.89 28.17 19.02
CA SER A 68 10.08 27.27 19.83
C SER A 68 8.74 26.99 19.16
N PHE A 69 8.26 25.77 19.34
CA PHE A 69 6.95 25.31 18.86
C PHE A 69 6.29 24.44 19.92
N GLN A 70 5.03 24.07 19.72
CA GLN A 70 4.32 23.15 20.59
C GLN A 70 4.49 21.71 20.08
N VAL A 71 4.56 20.76 21.00
CA VAL A 71 4.52 19.33 20.71
C VAL A 71 3.33 18.72 21.44
N ILE A 72 2.54 17.92 20.74
CA ILE A 72 1.44 17.10 21.28
C ILE A 72 1.78 15.65 20.97
N ARG A 73 1.74 14.80 22.00
CA ARG A 73 1.95 13.36 21.88
C ARG A 73 0.64 12.68 22.20
N LEU A 74 -0.04 12.10 21.20
CA LEU A 74 -1.42 11.66 21.41
C LEU A 74 -1.55 10.64 22.56
N TRP A 75 -0.58 9.76 22.75
CA TRP A 75 -0.59 8.76 23.84
C TRP A 75 -0.46 9.33 25.26
N GLU A 76 -0.29 10.64 25.42
CA GLU A 76 -0.32 11.35 26.71
C GLU A 76 -1.63 12.13 26.92
N GLU A 77 -2.43 12.28 25.86
CA GLU A 77 -3.63 13.09 25.84
C GLU A 77 -4.84 12.33 26.40
N ASN A 78 -5.68 13.03 27.18
CA ASN A 78 -6.86 12.45 27.81
C ASN A 78 -7.92 12.02 26.78
N THR A 79 -8.33 10.75 26.78
CA THR A 79 -9.24 10.15 25.79
C THR A 79 -10.60 10.88 25.61
N PRO A 80 -11.36 11.20 26.68
CA PRO A 80 -12.61 11.94 26.57
C PRO A 80 -12.58 13.21 25.70
N GLN A 81 -11.46 13.93 25.64
CA GLN A 81 -11.40 15.21 24.91
C GLN A 81 -11.62 15.05 23.40
N PHE A 82 -11.29 13.89 22.83
CA PHE A 82 -11.44 13.60 21.40
C PHE A 82 -12.90 13.39 20.97
N PHE A 83 -13.81 13.19 21.92
CA PHE A 83 -15.24 13.00 21.65
C PHE A 83 -16.03 14.31 21.61
N HIS A 84 -15.43 15.46 21.96
CA HIS A 84 -16.10 16.76 21.94
C HIS A 84 -16.32 17.31 20.53
N GLN A 85 -15.55 16.86 19.53
CA GLN A 85 -15.63 17.34 18.16
C GLN A 85 -15.49 16.15 17.19
N PRO A 86 -16.40 15.99 16.21
CA PRO A 86 -16.36 14.86 15.27
C PRO A 86 -15.02 14.69 14.55
N GLY A 87 -14.37 15.81 14.20
CA GLY A 87 -13.06 15.80 13.53
C GLY A 87 -11.90 15.27 14.38
N LEU A 88 -12.09 15.11 15.70
CA LEU A 88 -11.08 14.56 16.60
C LEU A 88 -11.24 13.05 16.84
N LEU A 89 -12.40 12.47 16.50
CA LEU A 89 -12.68 11.05 16.68
C LEU A 89 -11.59 10.12 16.09
N PRO A 90 -11.04 10.38 14.89
CA PRO A 90 -10.01 9.51 14.32
C PRO A 90 -8.74 9.41 15.18
N PHE A 91 -8.45 10.39 16.03
CA PHE A 91 -7.27 10.41 16.90
C PHE A 91 -7.51 9.75 18.26
N ALA A 92 -8.78 9.51 18.65
CA ALA A 92 -9.11 9.01 19.99
C ALA A 92 -8.45 7.66 20.29
N VAL A 93 -8.33 6.77 19.31
CA VAL A 93 -7.71 5.44 19.48
C VAL A 93 -6.20 5.54 19.78
N LEU A 94 -5.57 6.66 19.43
CA LEU A 94 -4.14 6.93 19.67
C LEU A 94 -3.88 7.65 21.01
N SER A 95 -4.95 7.93 21.77
CA SER A 95 -4.87 8.70 23.02
C SER A 95 -4.29 7.89 24.19
N ASN A 96 -4.19 8.49 25.37
CA ASN A 96 -3.79 7.78 26.58
C ASN A 96 -4.89 6.81 27.06
N THR A 97 -4.90 5.60 26.51
CA THR A 97 -5.85 4.53 26.84
C THR A 97 -5.14 3.18 27.02
N ASP A 98 -5.61 2.38 27.97
CA ASP A 98 -5.19 0.98 28.14
C ASP A 98 -6.00 0.01 27.26
N ASP A 99 -7.14 0.46 26.72
CA ASP A 99 -8.04 -0.34 25.88
C ASP A 99 -8.41 0.40 24.58
N PRO A 100 -7.54 0.35 23.55
CA PRO A 100 -7.81 0.97 22.26
C PRO A 100 -8.99 0.33 21.51
N GLU A 101 -9.31 -0.95 21.75
CA GLU A 101 -10.46 -1.62 21.11
C GLU A 101 -11.79 -1.07 21.63
N GLN A 102 -11.90 -0.85 22.94
CA GLN A 102 -13.06 -0.21 23.54
C GLN A 102 -13.22 1.23 23.05
N VAL A 103 -12.12 1.99 22.96
CA VAL A 103 -12.16 3.36 22.43
C VAL A 103 -12.61 3.36 20.97
N LEU A 104 -12.08 2.46 20.13
CA LEU A 104 -12.52 2.34 18.74
C LEU A 104 -14.02 1.99 18.64
N SER A 105 -14.51 1.14 19.54
CA SER A 105 -15.94 0.81 19.61
C SER A 105 -16.81 2.02 19.95
N GLN A 106 -16.34 2.89 20.85
CA GLN A 106 -17.01 4.15 21.17
C GLN A 106 -16.97 5.11 19.98
N VAL A 107 -15.82 5.25 19.31
CA VAL A 107 -15.66 6.05 18.10
C VAL A 107 -16.64 5.59 17.02
N SER A 108 -16.76 4.29 16.76
CA SER A 108 -17.70 3.75 15.78
C SER A 108 -19.14 4.20 16.05
N ARG A 109 -19.59 4.13 17.31
CA ARG A 109 -20.92 4.60 17.70
C ARG A 109 -21.08 6.11 17.52
N SER A 110 -20.05 6.89 17.86
CA SER A 110 -20.07 8.34 17.65
C SER A 110 -20.15 8.71 16.16
N LEU A 111 -19.43 8.00 15.29
CA LEU A 111 -19.50 8.19 13.84
C LEU A 111 -20.89 7.92 13.27
N GLU A 112 -21.62 6.92 13.79
CA GLU A 112 -23.00 6.62 13.38
C GLU A 112 -23.98 7.77 13.65
N THR A 113 -23.67 8.67 14.60
CA THR A 113 -24.53 9.82 14.91
C THR A 113 -24.34 11.02 13.97
N ILE A 114 -23.34 10.98 13.09
CA ILE A 114 -23.03 12.06 12.14
C ILE A 114 -24.06 12.04 11.00
N SER A 115 -24.83 13.11 10.86
CA SER A 115 -25.90 13.24 9.86
C SER A 115 -25.39 13.37 8.42
N GLN A 116 -24.25 14.02 8.21
CA GLN A 116 -23.66 14.20 6.89
C GLN A 116 -22.87 12.96 6.48
N LYS A 117 -23.43 12.20 5.53
CA LYS A 117 -22.88 10.93 5.06
C LYS A 117 -21.44 11.04 4.56
N GLN A 118 -21.09 12.10 3.83
CA GLN A 118 -19.72 12.33 3.36
C GLN A 118 -18.72 12.59 4.49
N VAL A 119 -19.14 13.34 5.53
CA VAL A 119 -18.29 13.60 6.69
C VAL A 119 -18.10 12.31 7.49
N GLN A 120 -19.19 11.57 7.68
CA GLN A 120 -19.17 10.26 8.34
C GLN A 120 -18.23 9.28 7.63
N SER A 121 -18.35 9.13 6.31
CA SER A 121 -17.53 8.20 5.52
C SER A 121 -16.04 8.59 5.56
N ASN A 122 -15.73 9.87 5.42
CA ASN A 122 -14.35 10.38 5.50
C ASN A 122 -13.73 10.17 6.88
N LEU A 123 -14.48 10.43 7.96
CA LEU A 123 -13.98 10.21 9.31
C LEU A 123 -13.84 8.72 9.63
N ALA A 124 -14.74 7.87 9.14
CA ALA A 124 -14.62 6.42 9.27
C ALA A 124 -13.36 5.89 8.58
N ALA A 125 -13.08 6.35 7.35
CA ALA A 125 -11.87 5.99 6.61
C ALA A 125 -10.60 6.47 7.33
N ALA A 126 -10.56 7.72 7.77
CA ALA A 126 -9.44 8.27 8.55
C ALA A 126 -9.24 7.51 9.87
N THR A 127 -10.32 7.15 10.58
CA THR A 127 -10.27 6.36 11.81
C THR A 127 -9.66 4.99 11.54
N SER A 128 -10.04 4.31 10.46
CA SER A 128 -9.48 3.00 10.09
C SER A 128 -7.96 3.07 9.86
N ILE A 129 -7.49 4.10 9.14
CA ILE A 129 -6.06 4.32 8.87
C ILE A 129 -5.30 4.55 10.18
N LEU A 130 -5.79 5.47 11.02
CA LEU A 130 -5.11 5.82 12.27
C LEU A 130 -5.17 4.69 13.30
N ALA A 131 -6.29 3.98 13.42
CA ALA A 131 -6.41 2.81 14.29
C ALA A 131 -5.40 1.71 13.90
N GLY A 132 -5.05 1.59 12.61
CA GLY A 132 -4.02 0.67 12.13
C GLY A 132 -2.61 0.91 12.70
N LEU A 133 -2.37 2.07 13.32
CA LEU A 133 -1.10 2.34 14.01
C LEU A 133 -0.96 1.62 15.36
N VAL A 134 -2.08 1.17 15.96
CA VAL A 134 -2.12 0.59 17.31
C VAL A 134 -2.95 -0.71 17.41
N LEU A 135 -3.79 -1.01 16.41
CA LEU A 135 -4.64 -2.20 16.35
C LEU A 135 -4.36 -3.01 15.07
N ASN A 136 -4.60 -4.32 15.14
CA ASN A 136 -4.52 -5.20 13.98
C ASN A 136 -5.75 -5.04 13.06
N ARG A 137 -5.60 -5.52 11.81
CA ARG A 137 -6.61 -5.38 10.76
C ARG A 137 -7.92 -6.11 11.11
N GLU A 138 -7.85 -7.27 11.75
CA GLU A 138 -9.00 -8.11 12.11
C GLU A 138 -9.88 -7.40 13.15
N THR A 139 -9.28 -6.84 14.19
CA THR A 139 -9.96 -6.05 15.23
C THR A 139 -10.66 -4.84 14.60
N ILE A 140 -9.95 -4.08 13.75
CA ILE A 140 -10.52 -2.89 13.10
C ILE A 140 -11.74 -3.27 12.24
N LYS A 141 -11.64 -4.35 11.44
CA LYS A 141 -12.75 -4.82 10.59
C LYS A 141 -13.97 -5.31 11.37
N LYS A 142 -13.76 -5.86 12.58
CA LYS A 142 -14.87 -6.30 13.45
C LYS A 142 -15.66 -5.12 14.02
N ILE A 143 -14.99 -3.99 14.27
CA ILE A 143 -15.58 -2.82 14.93
C ILE A 143 -16.08 -1.80 13.91
N LEU A 144 -15.22 -1.39 12.96
CA LEU A 144 -15.55 -0.43 11.91
C LEU A 144 -16.09 -1.14 10.67
N ARG A 145 -17.35 -0.84 10.33
CA ARG A 145 -18.00 -1.41 9.17
C ARG A 145 -17.47 -0.79 7.88
N SER A 146 -17.07 -1.64 6.93
CA SER A 146 -16.43 -1.19 5.69
C SER A 146 -17.37 -0.48 4.72
N ASP A 147 -18.68 -0.74 4.80
CA ASP A 147 -19.72 -0.08 3.99
C ASP A 147 -19.80 1.43 4.26
N ILE A 148 -19.62 1.86 5.52
CA ILE A 148 -19.61 3.29 5.90
C ILE A 148 -18.47 4.03 5.19
N MET A 149 -17.31 3.39 5.04
CA MET A 149 -16.11 4.01 4.46
C MET A 149 -16.16 4.12 2.93
N ARG A 150 -17.02 3.37 2.26
CA ARG A 150 -17.02 3.28 0.78
C ARG A 150 -17.29 4.61 0.09
N GLU A 151 -17.96 5.55 0.73
CA GLU A 151 -18.20 6.88 0.12
C GLU A 151 -17.06 7.87 0.37
N SER A 152 -16.02 7.47 1.10
CA SER A 152 -14.85 8.32 1.26
C SER A 152 -14.03 8.34 -0.03
N VAL A 153 -13.72 9.54 -0.51
CA VAL A 153 -12.85 9.73 -1.69
C VAL A 153 -11.49 9.08 -1.46
N ILE A 154 -10.88 9.30 -0.30
CA ILE A 154 -9.59 8.68 0.07
C ILE A 154 -9.66 7.15 0.07
N TYR A 155 -10.78 6.58 0.53
CA TYR A 155 -10.95 5.13 0.51
C TYR A 155 -11.08 4.59 -0.93
N GLN A 156 -11.75 5.33 -1.82
CA GLN A 156 -11.84 4.96 -3.23
C GLN A 156 -10.50 5.06 -3.94
N ASP A 157 -9.71 6.12 -3.68
CA ASP A 157 -8.38 6.30 -4.25
C ASP A 157 -7.46 5.13 -3.86
N ILE A 158 -7.42 4.76 -2.57
CA ILE A 158 -6.63 3.61 -2.07
C ILE A 158 -7.10 2.29 -2.72
N LEU A 159 -8.41 2.14 -2.92
CA LEU A 159 -8.99 0.94 -3.54
C LEU A 159 -8.69 0.87 -5.04
N GLU A 160 -8.64 2.00 -5.72
CA GLU A 160 -8.29 2.09 -7.14
C GLU A 160 -6.81 1.79 -7.36
N GLU A 161 -5.91 2.41 -6.60
CA GLU A 161 -4.47 2.14 -6.63
C GLU A 161 -4.19 0.65 -6.42
N GLY A 162 -4.78 0.03 -5.38
CA GLY A 162 -4.61 -1.40 -5.12
C GLY A 162 -5.22 -2.32 -6.21
N ARG A 163 -6.21 -1.84 -6.99
CA ARG A 163 -6.74 -2.59 -8.14
C ARG A 163 -5.84 -2.47 -9.35
N GLU A 164 -5.24 -1.31 -9.56
CA GLU A 164 -4.27 -1.11 -10.63
C GLU A 164 -3.02 -1.95 -10.40
N GLU A 165 -2.45 -1.90 -9.19
CA GLU A 165 -1.31 -2.75 -8.79
C GLU A 165 -1.63 -4.24 -9.01
N GLY A 166 -2.74 -4.74 -8.45
CA GLY A 166 -3.11 -6.15 -8.61
C GLY A 166 -3.41 -6.56 -10.06
N ARG A 167 -3.84 -5.62 -10.91
CA ARG A 167 -4.04 -5.88 -12.35
C ARG A 167 -2.71 -5.91 -13.10
N GLU A 168 -1.76 -5.07 -12.71
CA GLU A 168 -0.41 -5.06 -13.28
C GLU A 168 0.33 -6.35 -12.92
N GLU A 169 0.34 -6.72 -11.63
CA GLU A 169 0.92 -7.98 -11.14
C GLU A 169 0.32 -9.19 -11.86
N GLY A 170 -1.01 -9.33 -11.88
CA GLY A 170 -1.66 -10.46 -12.55
C GLY A 170 -1.43 -10.50 -14.08
N ARG A 171 -1.16 -9.35 -14.71
CA ARG A 171 -0.80 -9.29 -16.13
C ARG A 171 0.65 -9.70 -16.37
N GLU A 172 1.54 -9.34 -15.46
CA GLU A 172 2.95 -9.73 -15.52
C GLU A 172 3.10 -11.24 -15.30
N GLU A 173 2.49 -11.78 -14.25
CA GLU A 173 2.46 -13.21 -13.96
C GLU A 173 1.90 -14.02 -15.14
N GLY A 174 0.71 -13.66 -15.64
CA GLY A 174 0.11 -14.37 -16.77
C GLY A 174 0.91 -14.25 -18.08
N ARG A 175 1.71 -13.19 -18.25
CA ARG A 175 2.61 -13.05 -19.40
C ARG A 175 3.86 -13.91 -19.25
N GLU A 176 4.38 -14.05 -18.05
CA GLU A 176 5.51 -14.91 -17.75
C GLU A 176 5.14 -16.38 -17.93
N GLU A 177 4.04 -16.82 -17.32
CA GLU A 177 3.49 -18.17 -17.47
C GLU A 177 3.24 -18.52 -18.94
N GLY A 178 2.50 -17.68 -19.67
CA GLY A 178 2.23 -17.94 -21.09
C GLY A 178 3.48 -17.93 -21.98
N ARG A 179 4.55 -17.21 -21.57
CA ARG A 179 5.84 -17.23 -22.29
C ARG A 179 6.63 -18.50 -21.99
N GLU A 180 6.55 -19.01 -20.77
CA GLU A 180 7.18 -20.26 -20.38
C GLU A 180 6.51 -21.44 -21.08
N GLU A 181 5.19 -21.55 -20.97
CA GLU A 181 4.38 -22.58 -21.66
C GLU A 181 4.65 -22.58 -23.17
N GLY A 182 4.51 -21.42 -23.83
CA GLY A 182 4.76 -21.33 -25.27
C GLY A 182 6.22 -21.65 -25.67
N ARG A 183 7.18 -21.47 -24.76
CA ARG A 183 8.58 -21.84 -25.01
C ARG A 183 8.79 -23.34 -24.82
N GLU A 184 8.08 -23.99 -23.91
CA GLU A 184 8.12 -25.44 -23.73
C GLU A 184 7.44 -26.15 -24.91
N GLU A 185 6.21 -25.76 -25.25
CA GLU A 185 5.48 -26.29 -26.41
C GLU A 185 6.30 -26.13 -27.69
N GLY A 186 6.82 -24.93 -27.97
CA GLY A 186 7.63 -24.69 -29.16
C GLY A 186 8.95 -25.49 -29.19
N LYS A 187 9.51 -25.86 -28.03
CA LYS A 187 10.68 -26.75 -27.96
C LYS A 187 10.30 -28.21 -28.22
N GLU A 188 9.16 -28.67 -27.73
CA GLU A 188 8.67 -30.04 -27.96
C GLU A 188 8.29 -30.24 -29.44
N GLU A 189 7.49 -29.33 -30.00
CA GLU A 189 7.13 -29.35 -31.42
C GLU A 189 8.39 -29.32 -32.31
N GLY A 190 9.35 -28.44 -31.99
CA GLY A 190 10.61 -28.36 -32.74
C GLY A 190 11.48 -29.62 -32.65
N LYS A 191 11.47 -30.33 -31.51
CA LYS A 191 12.16 -31.63 -31.36
C LYS A 191 11.46 -32.70 -32.19
N GLU A 192 10.14 -32.78 -32.13
CA GLU A 192 9.36 -33.76 -32.87
C GLU A 192 9.51 -33.56 -34.39
N GLU A 193 9.41 -32.34 -34.87
CA GLU A 193 9.58 -32.04 -36.29
C GLU A 193 10.99 -32.37 -36.79
N LYS A 194 12.02 -32.07 -35.99
CA LYS A 194 13.40 -32.46 -36.32
C LYS A 194 13.57 -33.98 -36.35
N ALA A 195 12.97 -34.71 -35.41
CA ALA A 195 12.99 -36.18 -35.39
C ALA A 195 12.32 -36.77 -36.65
N ARG A 196 11.16 -36.23 -37.05
CA ARG A 196 10.47 -36.61 -38.29
C ARG A 196 11.31 -36.34 -39.54
N GLN A 197 11.94 -35.17 -39.63
CA GLN A 197 12.83 -34.83 -40.75
C GLN A 197 14.05 -35.75 -40.85
N ILE A 198 14.64 -36.15 -39.72
CA ILE A 198 15.74 -37.11 -39.68
C ILE A 198 15.25 -38.49 -40.15
N ALA A 199 14.11 -38.96 -39.63
CA ALA A 199 13.51 -40.24 -40.02
C ALA A 199 13.23 -40.31 -41.52
N LEU A 200 12.66 -39.26 -42.12
CA LEU A 200 12.43 -39.18 -43.57
C LEU A 200 13.73 -39.27 -44.39
N LYS A 201 14.81 -38.61 -43.93
CA LYS A 201 16.13 -38.70 -44.59
C LYS A 201 16.71 -40.11 -44.50
N MET A 202 16.56 -40.78 -43.36
CA MET A 202 17.04 -42.16 -43.16
C MET A 202 16.22 -43.19 -43.95
N LEU A 203 14.89 -43.03 -44.01
CA LEU A 203 14.01 -43.84 -44.88
C LEU A 203 14.44 -43.72 -46.34
N SER A 204 14.69 -42.49 -46.81
CA SER A 204 15.13 -42.22 -48.18
C SER A 204 16.52 -42.79 -48.49
N ALA A 205 17.36 -42.97 -47.46
CA ALA A 205 18.67 -43.60 -47.57
C ALA A 205 18.64 -45.14 -47.42
N GLY A 206 17.46 -45.74 -47.22
CA GLY A 206 17.27 -47.19 -47.18
C GLY A 206 17.52 -47.85 -45.81
N PHE A 207 17.56 -47.08 -44.73
CA PHE A 207 17.69 -47.66 -43.38
C PHE A 207 16.41 -48.41 -42.96
N PRO A 208 16.52 -49.54 -42.25
CA PRO A 208 15.37 -50.28 -41.73
C PRO A 208 14.66 -49.52 -40.61
N ILE A 209 13.32 -49.62 -40.55
CA ILE A 209 12.45 -48.90 -39.60
C ILE A 209 12.88 -49.10 -38.14
N SER A 210 13.32 -50.31 -37.78
CA SER A 210 13.80 -50.62 -36.44
C SER A 210 15.05 -49.82 -36.04
N GLU A 211 15.93 -49.54 -36.99
CA GLU A 211 17.16 -48.78 -36.77
C GLU A 211 16.83 -47.27 -36.73
N ILE A 212 15.91 -46.80 -37.57
CA ILE A 212 15.41 -45.41 -37.52
C ILE A 212 14.74 -45.11 -36.17
N ALA A 213 13.88 -46.01 -35.68
CA ALA A 213 13.23 -45.89 -34.38
C ALA A 213 14.24 -45.75 -33.22
N GLN A 214 15.37 -46.44 -33.32
CA GLN A 214 16.44 -46.38 -32.31
C GLN A 214 17.19 -45.05 -32.29
N PHE A 215 17.25 -44.33 -33.42
CA PHE A 215 18.02 -43.08 -33.55
C PHE A 215 17.17 -41.81 -33.45
N THR A 216 15.86 -41.88 -33.70
CA THR A 216 14.97 -40.71 -33.71
C THR A 216 13.99 -40.67 -32.55
N ASP A 217 14.01 -41.67 -31.65
CA ASP A 217 13.05 -41.85 -30.55
C ASP A 217 11.57 -41.82 -31.00
N LEU A 218 11.31 -42.08 -32.28
CA LEU A 218 9.96 -42.16 -32.84
C LEU A 218 9.45 -43.59 -32.76
N SER A 219 8.14 -43.75 -32.57
CA SER A 219 7.55 -45.08 -32.58
C SER A 219 7.62 -45.69 -33.99
N PRO A 220 7.80 -47.02 -34.13
CA PRO A 220 7.78 -47.69 -35.43
C PRO A 220 6.50 -47.40 -36.23
N ALA A 221 5.35 -47.30 -35.57
CA ALA A 221 4.07 -46.96 -36.19
C ALA A 221 4.09 -45.55 -36.82
N THR A 222 4.68 -44.57 -36.12
CA THR A 222 4.87 -43.20 -36.63
C THR A 222 5.77 -43.18 -37.87
N ILE A 223 6.84 -43.98 -37.87
CA ILE A 223 7.77 -44.08 -39.00
C ILE A 223 7.12 -44.77 -40.21
N GLU A 224 6.33 -45.83 -39.99
CA GLU A 224 5.55 -46.50 -41.04
C GLU A 224 4.50 -45.57 -41.67
N GLU A 225 3.90 -44.68 -40.88
CA GLU A 225 2.97 -43.66 -41.38
C GLU A 225 3.68 -42.61 -42.23
N LEU A 226 4.84 -42.12 -41.80
CA LEU A 226 5.70 -41.23 -42.60
C LEU A 226 6.13 -41.89 -43.93
N GLN A 227 6.48 -43.18 -43.91
CA GLN A 227 6.87 -43.92 -45.11
C GLN A 227 5.71 -44.07 -46.11
N ARG A 228 4.48 -44.31 -45.61
CA ARG A 228 3.27 -44.38 -46.44
C ARG A 228 2.93 -43.03 -47.09
N GLN A 229 3.13 -41.93 -46.36
CA GLN A 229 2.89 -40.57 -46.87
C GLN A 229 3.91 -40.15 -47.95
N GLN A 230 5.12 -40.71 -47.98
CA GLN A 230 6.10 -40.47 -49.05
C GLN A 230 5.76 -41.16 -50.39
N HIS A 231 4.92 -42.21 -50.36
CA HIS A 231 4.60 -43.03 -51.53
C HIS A 231 3.23 -42.70 -52.16
N ASN A 232 2.50 -41.74 -51.58
CA ASN A 232 1.31 -41.09 -52.17
C ASN A 232 1.69 -39.76 -52.80
#